data_AF-A0A6J0A133-F1
#
_entry.id   AF-A0A6J0A133-F1
#
_cell.length_a   1.000
_cell.length_b   1.000
_cell.length_c   1.000
_cell.angle_alpha   90.00
_cell.angle_beta   90.00
_cell.angle_gamma   90.00
#
_symmetry.space_group_name_H-M   'P 1'
#
loop_
_entity.id
_entity.type
_entity.pdbx_description
1 polymer ?
#
loop_
_entity_poly.entity_id
_entity_poly.type
_entity_poly.pdbx_seq_one_letter_code
_entity_poly.pdbx_strand_id
1 'polypeptide(L)'
;MPQPVDPRLSSWPITGLIERLNHFLVPIFFENETTTCHMPLFEDLRRWLFSRDHPDVVTNATRSKYFLAWGAQTFTCGQHYWEVDVGNCRNWALGFCDDSWTMRNDMALDSEGIFLLFCIKEDNQCRLFSSSPLSPQYVERPLGHVGVFLDYECGVVSFVNVASCSLICSFLSRSFCLPLRPFLCSAPS
;
A
#
# COMPACT_ATOMS: atom_id res chain seq x y z
N MET A 1 8.87 17.50 -27.67
CA MET A 1 7.84 17.05 -26.71
C MET A 1 8.02 17.84 -25.42
N PRO A 2 6.95 18.34 -24.78
CA PRO A 2 7.07 18.91 -23.44
C PRO A 2 7.54 17.80 -22.49
N GLN A 3 8.44 18.13 -21.55
CA GLN A 3 8.80 17.19 -20.49
C GLN A 3 7.55 16.88 -19.65
N PRO A 4 7.32 15.60 -19.26
CA PRO A 4 6.29 15.29 -18.28
C PRO A 4 6.63 16.02 -16.99
N VAL A 5 5.72 16.85 -16.51
CA VAL A 5 5.81 17.45 -15.18
C VAL A 5 5.66 16.30 -14.18
N ASP A 6 6.66 16.08 -13.32
CA ASP A 6 6.54 15.22 -12.15
C ASP A 6 5.73 16.01 -11.10
N PRO A 7 4.42 15.78 -10.96
CA PRO A 7 3.57 16.62 -10.13
C PRO A 7 3.70 16.13 -8.69
N ARG A 8 4.89 16.24 -8.10
CA ARG A 8 5.07 15.98 -6.67
C ARG A 8 4.48 17.15 -5.90
N LEU A 9 3.36 16.91 -5.25
CA LEU A 9 2.74 17.82 -4.31
C LEU A 9 3.52 17.79 -3.00
N SER A 10 3.78 18.96 -2.43
CA SER A 10 4.31 19.05 -1.09
C SER A 10 3.27 18.53 -0.10
N SER A 11 3.60 17.45 0.62
CA SER A 11 2.82 17.01 1.76
C SER A 11 3.17 17.90 2.96
N TRP A 12 2.17 18.43 3.65
CA TRP A 12 2.39 19.30 4.80
C TRP A 12 2.45 18.48 6.09
N PRO A 13 3.45 18.70 6.96
CA PRO A 13 3.49 18.07 8.26
C PRO A 13 2.24 18.44 9.07
N ILE A 14 1.64 17.44 9.72
CA ILE A 14 0.53 17.61 10.65
C ILE A 14 1.11 17.54 12.06
N THR A 15 1.16 18.68 12.74
CA THR A 15 1.71 18.76 14.11
C THR A 15 0.96 17.81 15.05
N GLY A 16 1.69 16.99 15.81
CA GLY A 16 1.11 16.06 16.77
C GLY A 16 0.55 14.77 16.13
N LEU A 17 0.70 14.56 14.81
CA LEU A 17 0.10 13.42 14.11
C LEU A 17 0.60 12.10 14.66
N ILE A 18 1.92 11.90 14.65
CA ILE A 18 2.52 10.63 15.06
C ILE A 18 2.32 10.41 16.55
N GLU A 19 2.42 11.46 17.37
CA GLU A 19 2.13 11.39 18.80
C GLU A 19 0.71 10.91 19.07
N ARG A 20 -0.29 11.40 18.31
CA ARG A 20 -1.69 10.95 18.42
C ARG A 20 -1.87 9.52 17.93
N LEU A 21 -1.26 9.14 16.80
CA LEU A 21 -1.39 7.80 16.25
C LEU A 21 -0.76 6.74 17.17
N ASN A 22 0.32 7.09 17.87
CA ASN A 22 0.97 6.21 18.84
C ASN A 22 0.06 5.77 20.00
N HIS A 23 -1.05 6.46 20.26
CA HIS A 23 -2.05 6.02 21.25
C HIS A 23 -2.79 4.75 20.81
N PHE A 24 -2.75 4.43 19.50
CA PHE A 24 -3.39 3.27 18.89
C PHE A 24 -2.39 2.22 18.43
N LEU A 25 -1.10 2.38 18.77
CA LEU A 25 -0.03 1.51 18.28
C LEU A 25 -0.23 0.07 18.76
N VAL A 26 -0.24 -0.86 17.82
CA VAL A 26 -0.35 -2.30 18.06
C VAL A 26 0.77 -3.06 17.35
N PRO A 27 1.35 -4.10 17.97
CA PRO A 27 2.29 -4.97 17.28
C PRO A 27 1.54 -5.83 16.25
N ILE A 28 2.03 -5.85 15.02
CA ILE A 28 1.56 -6.77 13.97
C ILE A 28 2.54 -7.91 13.81
N PHE A 29 2.04 -9.14 13.88
CA PHE A 29 2.84 -10.33 13.62
C PHE A 29 2.44 -10.87 12.26
N PHE A 30 3.40 -10.95 11.35
CA PHE A 30 3.15 -11.51 10.03
C PHE A 30 3.37 -13.02 10.07
N GLU A 31 2.35 -13.77 9.66
CA GLU A 31 2.37 -15.22 9.51
C GLU A 31 2.30 -15.58 8.01
N ASN A 32 2.66 -16.82 7.68
CA ASN A 32 2.59 -17.37 6.33
C ASN A 32 3.41 -16.57 5.30
N GLU A 33 4.65 -16.23 5.65
CA GLU A 33 5.60 -15.64 4.71
C GLU A 33 5.81 -16.57 3.52
N THR A 34 5.37 -16.14 2.35
CA THR A 34 5.57 -16.86 1.09
C THR A 34 6.45 -16.02 0.18
N THR A 35 7.42 -16.68 -0.46
CA THR A 35 8.23 -16.06 -1.51
C THR A 35 7.67 -16.47 -2.86
N THR A 36 7.25 -15.50 -3.67
CA THR A 36 6.78 -15.75 -5.03
C THR A 36 7.59 -14.96 -6.06
N CYS A 37 7.73 -15.53 -7.25
CA CYS A 37 8.36 -14.87 -8.38
C CYS A 37 7.35 -14.15 -9.29
N HIS A 38 6.05 -14.33 -9.02
CA HIS A 38 4.94 -13.80 -9.79
C HIS A 38 3.97 -13.13 -8.83
N MET A 39 3.77 -11.83 -8.99
CA MET A 39 2.83 -11.04 -8.20
C MET A 39 1.85 -10.35 -9.14
N PRO A 40 0.65 -10.93 -9.35
CA PRO A 40 -0.39 -10.36 -10.22
C PRO A 40 -0.68 -8.90 -9.89
N LEU A 41 -0.72 -8.58 -8.60
CA LEU A 41 -0.94 -7.23 -8.05
C LEU A 41 0.00 -6.17 -8.65
N PHE A 42 1.30 -6.44 -8.78
CA PHE A 42 2.23 -5.47 -9.39
C PHE A 42 2.16 -5.48 -10.92
N GLU A 43 1.77 -6.60 -11.53
CA GLU A 43 1.59 -6.69 -12.98
C GLU A 43 0.35 -5.91 -13.43
N ASP A 44 -0.76 -6.04 -12.72
CA ASP A 44 -1.99 -5.29 -12.99
C ASP A 44 -1.78 -3.78 -12.83
N LEU A 45 -1.03 -3.37 -11.81
CA LEU A 45 -0.68 -1.95 -11.63
C LEU A 45 0.21 -1.43 -12.77
N ARG A 46 1.19 -2.22 -13.23
CA ARG A 46 1.99 -1.87 -14.42
C ARG A 46 1.12 -1.80 -15.67
N ARG A 47 0.21 -2.76 -15.88
CA ARG A 47 -0.74 -2.72 -17.00
C ARG A 47 -1.58 -1.44 -16.94
N TRP A 48 -2.14 -1.10 -15.79
CA TRP A 48 -2.89 0.14 -15.62
C TRP A 48 -2.07 1.38 -15.99
N LEU A 49 -0.78 1.41 -15.61
CA LEU A 49 0.13 2.51 -15.94
C LEU A 49 0.49 2.61 -17.42
N PHE A 50 0.74 1.48 -18.09
CA PHE A 50 1.37 1.45 -19.42
C PHE A 50 0.46 1.00 -20.56
N SER A 51 -0.78 0.60 -20.26
CA SER A 51 -1.75 0.09 -21.26
C SER A 51 -2.13 1.11 -22.34
N ARG A 52 -1.67 2.36 -22.28
CA ARG A 52 -1.93 3.36 -23.34
C ARG A 52 -0.81 3.55 -24.35
N ASP A 53 0.44 3.25 -24.02
CA ASP A 53 1.54 3.68 -24.87
C ASP A 53 2.22 2.54 -25.63
N HIS A 54 2.44 1.34 -25.07
CA HIS A 54 3.14 0.25 -25.76
C HIS A 54 2.72 -1.16 -25.26
N PRO A 55 1.82 -1.89 -25.96
CA PRO A 55 1.38 -3.23 -25.55
C PRO A 55 2.50 -4.30 -25.60
N ASP A 56 3.59 -4.06 -26.32
CA ASP A 56 4.72 -4.99 -26.47
C ASP A 56 5.83 -4.82 -25.41
N VAL A 57 5.72 -3.82 -24.52
CA VAL A 57 6.65 -3.64 -23.40
C VAL A 57 6.10 -4.37 -22.18
N VAL A 58 5.84 -5.67 -22.33
CA VAL A 58 5.99 -6.57 -21.19
C VAL A 58 7.49 -6.67 -20.99
N THR A 59 8.04 -5.65 -20.32
CA THR A 59 9.44 -5.60 -19.94
C THR A 59 9.82 -6.95 -19.37
N ASN A 60 10.96 -7.50 -19.81
CA ASN A 60 11.60 -8.65 -19.20
C ASN A 60 11.70 -8.40 -17.70
N ALA A 61 10.64 -8.78 -16.96
CA ALA A 61 10.55 -8.58 -15.54
C ALA A 61 11.59 -9.51 -14.97
N THR A 62 12.76 -8.95 -14.65
CA THR A 62 13.76 -9.62 -13.85
C THR A 62 12.99 -10.27 -12.72
N ARG A 63 13.03 -11.61 -12.65
CA ARG A 63 12.16 -12.46 -11.81
C ARG A 63 12.30 -12.05 -10.36
N SER A 64 11.59 -11.00 -9.98
CA SER A 64 11.74 -10.32 -8.71
C SER A 64 11.07 -11.21 -7.69
N LYS A 65 11.81 -11.60 -6.67
CA LYS A 65 11.23 -12.34 -5.55
C LYS A 65 10.48 -11.33 -4.70
N TYR A 66 9.19 -11.59 -4.54
CA TYR A 66 8.34 -10.86 -3.63
C TYR A 66 8.12 -11.70 -2.37
N PHE A 67 8.21 -11.04 -1.24
CA PHE A 67 7.79 -11.54 0.07
C PHE A 67 6.35 -11.12 0.27
N LEU A 68 5.49 -12.09 0.53
CA LEU A 68 4.08 -11.91 0.78
C LEU A 68 3.78 -12.40 2.19
N ALA A 69 3.12 -11.56 2.98
CA ALA A 69 2.80 -11.89 4.35
C ALA A 69 1.45 -11.30 4.77
N TRP A 70 0.75 -12.03 5.62
CA TRP A 70 -0.53 -11.62 6.19
C TRP A 70 -0.39 -11.50 7.71
N GLY A 71 -1.05 -10.51 8.31
CA GLY A 71 -1.10 -10.42 9.76
C GLY A 71 -1.78 -11.65 10.36
N ALA A 72 -1.25 -12.18 11.46
CA ALA A 72 -1.90 -13.20 12.27
C ALA A 72 -3.23 -12.68 12.83
N GLN A 73 -3.24 -11.40 13.19
CA GLN A 73 -4.39 -10.71 13.75
C GLN A 73 -5.42 -10.30 12.68
N THR A 74 -6.68 -10.25 13.09
CA THR A 74 -7.76 -9.60 12.37
C THR A 74 -8.43 -8.56 13.27
N PHE A 75 -8.91 -7.49 12.66
CA PHE A 75 -9.59 -6.39 13.32
C PHE A 75 -11.05 -6.35 12.91
N THR A 76 -11.93 -6.31 13.90
CA THR A 76 -13.40 -6.25 13.72
C THR A 76 -14.04 -5.08 14.44
N CYS A 77 -13.23 -4.27 15.13
CA CYS A 77 -13.62 -3.09 15.88
C CYS A 77 -12.38 -2.29 16.29
N GLY A 78 -12.58 -1.05 16.74
CA GLY A 78 -11.61 -0.19 17.36
C GLY A 78 -10.69 0.55 16.38
N GLN A 79 -9.78 1.31 16.99
CA GLN A 79 -8.74 2.07 16.32
C GLN A 79 -7.39 1.42 16.52
N HIS A 80 -6.64 1.22 15.43
CA HIS A 80 -5.36 0.50 15.44
C HIS A 80 -4.35 1.19 14.55
N TYR A 81 -3.10 1.22 14.98
CA TYR A 81 -1.99 1.83 14.25
C TYR A 81 -0.79 0.89 14.23
N TRP A 82 -0.10 0.80 13.10
CA TRP A 82 1.14 0.05 12.96
C TRP A 82 2.03 0.69 11.90
N GLU A 83 3.33 0.38 11.95
CA GLU A 83 4.33 0.96 11.05
C GLU A 83 5.13 -0.14 10.34
N VAL A 84 5.54 0.14 9.10
CA VAL A 84 6.40 -0.74 8.29
C VAL A 84 7.56 0.04 7.72
N ASP A 85 8.78 -0.44 7.92
CA ASP A 85 9.94 0.07 7.20
C ASP A 85 9.91 -0.40 5.73
N VAL A 86 9.81 0.56 4.82
CA VAL A 86 9.81 0.36 3.36
C VAL A 86 11.01 1.02 2.67
N GLY A 87 11.97 1.54 3.45
CA GLY A 87 13.11 2.31 2.95
C GLY A 87 13.97 1.53 1.96
N ASN A 88 14.16 0.24 2.22
CA ASN A 88 14.99 -0.67 1.40
C ASN A 88 14.18 -1.53 0.41
N CYS A 89 12.88 -1.28 0.23
CA CYS A 89 12.04 -2.09 -0.66
C CYS A 89 11.92 -1.43 -2.03
N ARG A 90 12.29 -2.10 -3.12
CA ARG A 90 12.12 -1.57 -4.48
C ARG A 90 10.64 -1.34 -4.82
N ASN A 91 9.84 -2.39 -4.64
CA ASN A 91 8.39 -2.37 -4.82
C ASN A 91 7.76 -2.84 -3.51
N TRP A 92 6.62 -2.26 -3.14
CA TRP A 92 5.89 -2.71 -1.96
C TRP A 92 4.40 -2.37 -2.06
N ALA A 93 3.59 -3.11 -1.31
CA ALA A 93 2.17 -2.92 -1.11
C ALA A 93 1.88 -3.23 0.36
N LEU A 94 1.18 -2.35 1.06
CA LEU A 94 0.85 -2.55 2.47
C LEU A 94 -0.50 -1.93 2.81
N GLY A 95 -1.16 -2.48 3.82
CA GLY A 95 -2.46 -1.97 4.29
C GLY A 95 -3.32 -3.09 4.86
N PHE A 96 -4.60 -3.08 4.52
CA PHE A 96 -5.57 -4.09 4.95
C PHE A 96 -6.25 -4.79 3.78
N CYS A 97 -6.66 -6.03 4.02
CA CYS A 97 -7.58 -6.79 3.19
C CYS A 97 -8.64 -7.47 4.07
N ASP A 98 -9.80 -7.78 3.52
CA ASP A 98 -10.73 -8.71 4.17
C ASP A 98 -10.58 -10.14 3.64
N ASP A 99 -11.25 -11.07 4.31
CA ASP A 99 -11.20 -12.49 3.97
C ASP A 99 -11.70 -12.78 2.54
N SER A 100 -12.60 -11.95 1.99
CA SER A 100 -13.14 -12.15 0.64
C SER A 100 -12.05 -11.98 -0.42
N TRP A 101 -11.09 -11.08 -0.21
CA TRP A 101 -9.95 -10.91 -1.09
C TRP A 101 -8.91 -12.01 -0.91
N THR A 102 -8.63 -12.42 0.34
CA THR A 102 -7.64 -13.48 0.64
C THR A 102 -8.01 -14.85 0.03
N MET A 103 -9.31 -15.12 -0.12
CA MET A 103 -9.80 -16.37 -0.72
C MET A 103 -9.70 -16.39 -2.25
N ARG A 104 -9.35 -15.27 -2.88
CA ARG A 104 -9.18 -15.18 -4.33
C ARG A 104 -7.77 -15.57 -4.74
N ASN A 105 -7.67 -16.31 -5.83
CA ASN A 105 -6.38 -16.71 -6.40
C ASN A 105 -5.75 -15.64 -7.31
N ASP A 106 -6.48 -14.57 -7.67
CA ASP A 106 -6.06 -13.59 -8.66
C ASP A 106 -5.42 -12.32 -8.07
N MET A 107 -5.66 -12.00 -6.79
CA MET A 107 -5.18 -10.78 -6.12
C MET A 107 -5.47 -9.50 -6.91
N ALA A 108 -6.62 -9.44 -7.58
CA ALA A 108 -6.98 -8.35 -8.47
C ALA A 108 -7.13 -7.01 -7.71
N LEU A 109 -6.60 -5.94 -8.30
CA LEU A 109 -6.57 -4.58 -7.72
C LEU A 109 -7.89 -3.81 -7.79
N ASP A 110 -8.78 -4.22 -8.68
CA ASP A 110 -10.10 -3.63 -8.91
C ASP A 110 -11.19 -4.24 -8.00
N SER A 111 -10.78 -5.07 -7.04
CA SER A 111 -11.68 -5.76 -6.13
C SER A 111 -12.08 -4.89 -4.93
N GLU A 112 -13.29 -5.11 -4.43
CA GLU A 112 -13.68 -4.66 -3.09
C GLU A 112 -12.89 -5.45 -2.02
N GLY A 113 -12.84 -4.92 -0.81
CA GLY A 113 -12.21 -5.60 0.32
C GLY A 113 -10.69 -5.41 0.45
N ILE A 114 -10.09 -4.48 -0.30
CA ILE A 114 -8.68 -4.09 -0.12
C ILE A 114 -8.51 -2.58 0.10
N PHE A 115 -7.63 -2.25 1.04
CA PHE A 115 -7.26 -0.90 1.43
C PHE A 115 -5.75 -0.83 1.48
N LEU A 116 -5.12 -0.67 0.32
CA LEU A 116 -3.68 -0.82 0.14
C LEU A 116 -3.06 0.45 -0.42
N LEU A 117 -1.87 0.77 0.09
CA LEU A 117 -0.93 1.71 -0.50
C LEU A 117 0.18 0.94 -1.21
N PHE A 118 0.48 1.33 -2.44
CA PHE A 118 1.48 0.71 -3.30
C PHE A 118 2.62 1.66 -3.58
N CYS A 119 3.81 1.12 -3.78
CA CYS A 119 4.92 1.78 -4.44
C CYS A 119 5.49 0.89 -5.53
N ILE A 120 5.59 1.44 -6.74
CA ILE A 120 6.32 0.81 -7.85
C ILE A 120 7.53 1.67 -8.19
N LYS A 121 8.70 1.03 -8.24
CA LYS A 121 9.91 1.60 -8.83
C LYS A 121 10.05 1.15 -10.27
N GLU A 122 10.03 2.10 -11.18
CA GLU A 122 10.38 1.94 -12.58
C GLU A 122 11.54 2.88 -12.90
N ASP A 123 12.62 2.32 -13.46
CA ASP A 123 13.89 3.02 -13.65
C ASP A 123 14.35 3.76 -12.37
N ASN A 124 14.48 5.09 -12.46
CA ASN A 124 14.88 5.98 -11.37
C ASN A 124 13.69 6.70 -10.72
N GLN A 125 12.45 6.34 -11.05
CA GLN A 125 11.25 6.95 -10.49
C GLN A 125 10.47 5.96 -9.63
N CYS A 126 9.92 6.46 -8.52
CA CYS A 126 8.99 5.72 -7.68
C CYS A 126 7.63 6.41 -7.75
N ARG A 127 6.56 5.63 -7.93
CA ARG A 127 5.19 6.12 -7.98
C ARG A 127 4.36 5.41 -6.92
N LEU A 128 3.54 6.20 -6.22
CA LEU A 128 2.63 5.70 -5.20
C LEU A 128 1.21 5.56 -5.76
N PHE A 129 0.47 4.57 -5.28
CA PHE A 129 -0.94 4.35 -5.64
C PHE A 129 -1.75 3.93 -4.41
N SER A 130 -3.05 4.16 -4.43
CA SER A 130 -4.00 3.67 -3.44
C SER A 130 -5.04 2.76 -4.11
N SER A 131 -5.54 1.71 -3.46
CA SER A 131 -6.61 0.82 -4.00
C SER A 131 -8.01 1.44 -3.90
N SER A 132 -9.02 0.78 -4.48
CA SER A 132 -10.45 0.97 -4.20
C SER A 132 -10.94 2.43 -4.04
N PRO A 133 -10.98 3.23 -5.13
CA PRO A 133 -10.53 2.89 -6.49
C PRO A 133 -9.02 3.11 -6.68
N LEU A 134 -8.45 2.39 -7.65
CA LEU A 134 -7.03 2.53 -7.97
C LEU A 134 -6.71 3.97 -8.42
N SER A 135 -5.86 4.68 -7.67
CA SER A 135 -5.52 6.07 -7.98
C SER A 135 -4.05 6.42 -7.67
N PRO A 136 -3.40 7.24 -8.52
CA PRO A 136 -2.04 7.70 -8.28
C PRO A 136 -1.98 8.67 -7.10
N GLN A 137 -0.95 8.53 -6.26
CA GLN A 137 -0.66 9.42 -5.15
C GLN A 137 0.56 10.27 -5.50
N TYR A 138 0.37 11.59 -5.40
CA TYR A 138 1.32 12.60 -5.87
C TYR A 138 2.21 13.16 -4.77
N VAL A 139 2.44 12.39 -3.70
CA VAL A 139 3.30 12.79 -2.57
C VAL A 139 4.69 12.18 -2.69
N GLU A 140 5.64 12.70 -1.93
CA GLU A 140 6.97 12.12 -1.87
C GLU A 140 6.94 10.68 -1.33
N ARG A 141 7.77 9.83 -1.93
CA ARG A 141 7.94 8.45 -1.48
C ARG A 141 8.50 8.43 -0.04
N PRO A 142 7.87 7.68 0.89
CA PRO A 142 8.44 7.39 2.19
C PRO A 142 9.79 6.67 2.08
N LEU A 143 10.83 7.22 2.73
CA LEU A 143 12.19 6.66 2.73
C LEU A 143 12.49 5.78 3.96
N GLY A 144 11.50 5.58 4.84
CA GLY A 144 11.62 4.76 6.04
C GLY A 144 10.26 4.15 6.36
N HIS A 145 9.65 4.56 7.47
CA HIS A 145 8.39 3.98 7.92
C HIS A 145 7.16 4.58 7.24
N VAL A 146 6.26 3.71 6.81
CA VAL A 146 4.86 4.05 6.50
C VAL A 146 4.01 3.59 7.67
N GLY A 147 3.24 4.53 8.23
CA GLY A 147 2.24 4.23 9.23
C GLY A 147 0.90 3.92 8.60
N VAL A 148 0.20 2.93 9.13
CA VAL A 148 -1.12 2.48 8.70
C VAL A 148 -2.06 2.59 9.89
N PHE A 149 -3.07 3.44 9.75
CA PHE A 149 -4.09 3.67 10.76
C PHE A 149 -5.43 3.10 10.29
N LEU A 150 -6.13 2.41 11.18
CA LEU A 150 -7.48 1.89 11.03
C LEU A 150 -8.37 2.54 12.07
N ASP A 151 -9.52 3.05 11.64
CA ASP A 151 -10.68 3.32 12.48
C ASP A 151 -11.83 2.47 11.95
N TYR A 152 -12.10 1.34 12.62
CA TYR A 152 -13.00 0.34 12.09
C TYR A 152 -14.45 0.86 12.06
N GLU A 153 -14.90 1.48 13.15
CA GLU A 153 -16.25 2.01 13.30
C GLU A 153 -16.53 3.17 12.34
N CYS A 154 -15.54 4.04 12.10
CA CYS A 154 -15.70 5.14 11.14
C CYS A 154 -15.40 4.73 9.68
N GLY A 155 -15.01 3.48 9.42
CA GLY A 155 -14.73 3.01 8.07
C GLY A 155 -13.49 3.65 7.44
N VAL A 156 -12.49 4.03 8.23
CA VAL A 156 -11.31 4.77 7.77
C VAL A 156 -10.07 3.89 7.78
N VAL A 157 -9.30 3.93 6.69
CA VAL A 157 -7.90 3.46 6.66
C VAL A 157 -7.03 4.59 6.13
N SER A 158 -6.04 5.04 6.91
CA SER A 158 -5.15 6.13 6.53
C SER A 158 -3.70 5.69 6.48
N PHE A 159 -2.95 6.26 5.54
CA PHE A 159 -1.51 6.02 5.39
C PHE A 159 -0.76 7.30 5.64
N VAL A 160 0.30 7.23 6.43
CA VAL A 160 1.12 8.38 6.80
C VAL A 160 2.59 8.11 6.53
N ASN A 161 3.31 9.13 6.09
CA ASN A 161 4.76 9.11 6.09
C ASN A 161 5.23 9.55 7.49
N VAL A 162 5.81 8.61 8.23
CA VAL A 162 6.19 8.81 9.64
C VAL A 162 7.28 9.87 9.76
N ALA A 163 8.27 9.84 8.85
CA ALA A 163 9.41 10.75 8.89
C ALA A 163 9.00 12.21 8.60
N SER A 164 8.10 12.45 7.65
CA SER A 164 7.60 13.79 7.34
C SER A 164 6.37 14.19 8.15
N CYS A 165 5.87 13.31 9.04
CA CYS A 165 4.66 13.52 9.83
C CYS A 165 3.46 13.97 8.98
N SER A 166 3.29 13.39 7.79
CA SER A 166 2.30 13.85 6.81
C SER A 166 1.40 12.72 6.34
N LEU A 167 0.16 13.08 5.97
CA LEU A 167 -0.79 12.15 5.35
C LEU A 167 -0.37 11.85 3.91
N ILE A 168 -0.34 10.57 3.55
CA ILE A 168 -0.17 10.10 2.17
C ILE A 168 -1.55 10.05 1.50
N CYS A 169 -2.45 9.25 2.06
CA CYS A 169 -3.83 9.13 1.60
C CYS A 169 -4.74 8.57 2.71
N SER A 170 -6.05 8.66 2.50
CA SER A 170 -7.04 8.03 3.37
C SER A 170 -8.18 7.45 2.56
N PHE A 171 -8.54 6.21 2.87
CA PHE A 171 -9.76 5.57 2.42
C PHE A 171 -10.92 5.92 3.33
N LEU A 172 -12.09 6.12 2.72
CA LEU A 172 -13.36 6.31 3.42
C LEU A 172 -14.34 5.27 2.88
N SER A 173 -14.70 4.32 3.73
CA SER A 173 -15.78 3.38 3.52
C SER A 173 -16.99 3.79 4.34
N ARG A 174 -18.19 3.37 3.94
CA ARG A 174 -19.42 3.64 4.70
C ARG A 174 -19.42 2.94 6.06
N SER A 175 -18.84 1.74 6.11
CA SER A 175 -18.60 0.91 7.30
C SER A 175 -17.92 -0.40 6.87
N PHE A 176 -17.00 -0.94 7.67
CA PHE A 176 -16.48 -2.29 7.41
C PHE A 176 -17.44 -3.36 7.92
N CYS A 177 -17.70 -4.37 7.10
CA CYS A 177 -18.60 -5.48 7.43
C CYS A 177 -17.85 -6.81 7.65
N LEU A 178 -16.58 -6.87 7.26
CA LEU A 178 -15.75 -8.06 7.33
C LEU A 178 -14.50 -7.78 8.17
N PRO A 179 -13.95 -8.81 8.86
CA PRO A 179 -12.68 -8.68 9.54
C PRO A 179 -11.58 -8.20 8.58
N LEU A 180 -10.81 -7.20 9.01
CA LEU A 180 -9.68 -6.69 8.26
C LEU A 180 -8.38 -7.30 8.79
N ARG A 181 -7.56 -7.79 7.88
CA ARG A 181 -6.26 -8.40 8.14
C ARG A 181 -5.15 -7.51 7.58
N PRO A 182 -4.07 -7.24 8.34
CA PRO A 182 -2.89 -6.60 7.80
C PRO A 182 -2.31 -7.37 6.61
N PHE A 183 -1.85 -6.65 5.61
CA PHE A 183 -1.23 -7.19 4.42
C PHE A 183 0.09 -6.50 4.16
N LEU A 184 1.10 -7.27 3.78
CA LEU A 184 2.38 -6.78 3.29
C LEU A 184 2.84 -7.61 2.10
N CYS A 185 3.17 -6.94 1.02
CA CYS A 185 3.94 -7.50 -0.07
C CYS A 185 5.12 -6.60 -0.38
N SER A 186 6.34 -7.14 -0.44
CA SER A 186 7.53 -6.34 -0.73
C SER A 186 8.53 -7.09 -1.60
N ALA A 187 9.25 -6.36 -2.43
CA ALA A 187 10.45 -6.82 -3.10
C ALA A 187 11.64 -6.01 -2.57
N PRO A 188 12.64 -6.65 -1.92
CA PRO A 188 13.85 -5.95 -1.50
C PRO A 188 14.59 -5.39 -2.72
N SER A 189 15.37 -4.34 -2.46
CA SER A 189 16.22 -3.64 -3.43
C SER A 189 17.32 -4.51 -4.01
#